data_AF-A0A0D8DLY2-F1
#
_entry.id   AF-A0A0D8DLY2-F1
#
_cell.length_a   1.000
_cell.length_b   1.000
_cell.length_c   1.000
_cell.angle_alpha   90.00
_cell.angle_beta   90.00
_cell.angle_gamma   90.00
#
_symmetry.space_group_name_H-M   'P 1'
#
loop_
_entity.id
_entity.type
_entity.pdbx_description
1 polymer ?
#
loop_
_entity_poly.entity_id
_entity_poly.type
_entity_poly.pdbx_seq_one_letter_code
_entity_poly.pdbx_strand_id
1 'polypeptide(L)'
;MESFLQSLWQYCHFHFMKNLKNTMNNEHLKDVSKIVSEALMDESLFRMAMDRMEEMKLNKSIDMFYKWYDSLYSYISLPKEHQRKLHTNNVTERFNRELKRRTKKIGAFPNGDSLIRLVD
;
A
#
# COMPACT_ATOMS: atom_id res chain seq x y z
N MET A 1 -4.44 -21.26 13.66
CA MET A 1 -4.07 -20.18 12.72
C MET A 1 -3.48 -20.87 11.52
N GLU A 2 -4.27 -21.04 10.46
CA GLU A 2 -3.79 -21.70 9.25
C GLU A 2 -2.71 -20.82 8.61
N SER A 3 -1.49 -21.34 8.51
CA SER A 3 -0.36 -20.67 7.87
C SER A 3 -0.25 -21.14 6.44
N PHE A 4 -0.52 -20.26 5.49
CA PHE A 4 -0.27 -20.51 4.07
C PHE A 4 1.21 -20.24 3.77
N LEU A 5 2.07 -21.21 4.09
CA LEU A 5 3.53 -21.08 4.06
C LEU A 5 4.12 -20.72 2.69
N GLN A 6 3.35 -20.87 1.61
CA GLN A 6 3.75 -20.55 0.23
C GLN A 6 3.07 -19.27 -0.32
N SER A 7 2.32 -18.54 0.51
CA SER A 7 1.68 -17.30 0.08
C SER A 7 2.64 -16.12 0.19
N LEU A 8 2.81 -15.40 -0.91
CA LEU A 8 3.53 -14.14 -0.94
C LEU A 8 2.63 -13.04 -0.36
N TRP A 9 3.12 -12.35 0.67
CA TRP A 9 2.48 -11.14 1.19
C TRP A 9 3.13 -9.90 0.58
N GLN A 10 2.29 -9.05 -0.04
CA GLN A 10 2.73 -7.80 -0.64
C GLN A 10 2.11 -6.61 0.07
N TYR A 11 2.94 -5.62 0.38
CA TYR A 11 2.49 -4.32 0.80
C TYR A 11 2.13 -3.49 -0.44
N CYS A 12 0.82 -3.26 -0.64
CA CYS A 12 0.29 -2.41 -1.70
C CYS A 12 1.01 -1.04 -1.75
N HIS A 13 1.58 -0.70 -2.92
CA HIS A 13 2.38 0.52 -3.11
C HIS A 13 1.59 1.79 -2.84
N PHE A 14 0.30 1.81 -3.17
CA PHE A 14 -0.57 2.95 -2.85
C PHE A 14 -0.65 3.20 -1.34
N HIS A 15 -0.80 2.14 -0.53
CA HIS A 15 -0.85 2.27 0.92
C HIS A 15 0.49 2.62 1.52
N PHE A 16 1.58 2.08 0.95
CA PHE A 16 2.92 2.48 1.32
C PHE A 16 3.11 4.00 1.12
N MET A 17 2.86 4.53 -0.08
CA MET A 17 2.96 5.98 -0.36
C MET A 17 2.05 6.83 0.53
N LYS A 18 0.82 6.36 0.78
CA LYS A 18 -0.13 7.04 1.67
C LYS A 18 0.36 7.10 3.12
N ASN A 19 1.08 6.09 3.58
CA ASN A 19 1.62 6.04 4.94
C ASN A 19 2.95 6.78 5.04
N LEU A 20 3.79 6.70 4.00
CA LEU A 20 5.05 7.44 3.88
C LEU A 20 4.82 8.95 3.94
N LYS A 21 3.77 9.47 3.31
CA LYS A 21 3.48 10.91 3.39
C LYS A 21 3.26 11.40 4.84
N ASN A 22 2.87 10.52 5.76
CA ASN A 22 2.61 10.89 7.15
C ASN A 22 3.88 10.91 8.00
N THR A 23 5.04 10.51 7.46
CA THR A 23 6.34 10.53 8.15
C THR A 23 7.13 11.81 7.90
N MET A 24 6.65 12.69 7.00
CA MET A 24 7.35 13.91 6.57
C MET A 24 6.38 15.06 6.30
N ASN A 25 6.89 16.28 6.11
CA ASN A 25 6.09 17.44 5.72
C ASN A 25 5.84 17.46 4.19
N ASN A 26 5.00 18.38 3.73
CA ASN A 26 4.63 18.48 2.31
C ASN A 26 5.78 18.94 1.40
N GLU A 27 6.76 19.66 1.92
CA GLU A 27 7.91 20.13 1.14
C GLU A 27 8.83 18.97 0.81
N HIS A 28 9.25 18.21 1.83
CA HIS A 28 10.04 17.01 1.65
C HIS A 28 9.33 15.96 0.80
N LEU A 29 8.00 15.83 0.96
CA LEU A 29 7.20 14.92 0.13
C LEU A 29 7.29 15.28 -1.36
N LYS A 30 7.25 16.56 -1.73
CA LYS A 30 7.36 16.97 -3.14
C LYS A 30 8.71 16.53 -3.73
N ASP A 31 9.77 16.65 -2.95
CA ASP A 31 11.13 16.32 -3.39
C ASP A 31 11.36 14.81 -3.55
N VAL A 32 10.80 13.99 -2.66
CA VAL A 32 11.09 12.54 -2.63
C VAL A 32 9.99 11.68 -3.27
N SER A 33 8.77 12.18 -3.41
CA SER A 33 7.63 11.35 -3.86
C SER A 33 7.84 10.71 -5.23
N LYS A 34 8.46 11.45 -6.17
CA LYS A 34 8.72 10.95 -7.52
C LYS A 34 9.72 9.79 -7.48
N ILE A 35 10.89 9.99 -6.88
CA ILE A 35 11.94 8.96 -6.82
C ILE A 35 11.49 7.73 -6.04
N VAL A 36 10.72 7.91 -4.96
CA VAL A 36 10.13 6.78 -4.24
C VAL A 36 9.11 6.04 -5.10
N SER A 37 8.25 6.74 -5.83
CA SER A 37 7.26 6.11 -6.71
C SER A 37 7.92 5.30 -7.83
N GLU A 38 9.02 5.81 -8.38
CA GLU A 38 9.84 5.11 -9.38
C GLU A 38 10.54 3.90 -8.74
N ALA A 39 11.13 4.06 -7.55
CA ALA A 39 11.78 2.97 -6.83
C ALA A 39 10.83 1.84 -6.40
N LEU A 40 9.56 2.14 -6.15
CA LEU A 40 8.57 1.09 -5.90
C LEU A 40 8.35 0.19 -7.11
N MET A 41 8.49 0.73 -8.33
CA MET A 41 8.32 0.00 -9.59
C MET A 41 9.62 -0.64 -10.10
N ASP A 42 10.76 -0.07 -9.72
CA ASP A 42 12.09 -0.50 -10.11
C ASP A 42 13.01 -0.56 -8.88
N GLU A 43 13.28 -1.79 -8.43
CA GLU A 43 14.12 -2.08 -7.26
C GLU A 43 15.53 -1.47 -7.39
N SER A 44 16.05 -1.29 -8.61
CA SER A 44 17.38 -0.70 -8.82
C SER A 44 17.48 0.75 -8.34
N LEU A 45 16.36 1.46 -8.26
CA LEU A 45 16.28 2.84 -7.78
C LEU A 45 16.09 2.94 -6.25
N PHE A 46 15.92 1.81 -5.55
CA PHE A 46 15.73 1.79 -4.10
C PHE A 46 16.83 2.55 -3.37
N ARG A 47 18.10 2.28 -3.71
CA ARG A 47 19.23 2.92 -3.05
C ARG A 47 19.23 4.43 -3.26
N MET A 48 18.93 4.88 -4.47
CA MET A 48 18.86 6.31 -4.79
C MET A 48 17.73 7.02 -4.01
N ALA A 49 16.57 6.36 -3.83
CA ALA A 49 15.49 6.87 -3.01
C ALA A 49 15.89 6.97 -1.52
N MET A 50 16.62 5.97 -1.01
CA MET A 50 17.12 5.97 0.37
C MET A 50 18.15 7.08 0.58
N ASP A 51 19.13 7.22 -0.30
CA ASP A 51 20.16 8.26 -0.23
C ASP A 51 19.51 9.66 -0.25
N ARG A 52 18.52 9.89 -1.13
CA ARG A 52 17.78 11.16 -1.18
C ARG A 52 17.03 11.46 0.12
N MET A 53 16.43 10.45 0.74
CA MET A 53 15.77 10.63 2.05
C MET A 53 16.78 10.88 3.18
N GLU A 54 17.99 10.32 3.08
CA GLU A 54 19.07 10.49 4.05
C GLU A 54 19.66 11.90 4.00
N GLU A 55 19.87 12.48 2.82
CA GLU A 55 20.25 13.90 2.62
C GLU A 55 19.31 14.85 3.38
N MET A 56 18.03 14.48 3.45
CA MET A 56 16.96 15.26 4.07
C MET A 56 16.67 14.83 5.52
N LYS A 57 17.45 13.89 6.07
CA LYS A 57 17.36 13.37 7.45
C LYS A 57 15.98 12.77 7.79
N LEU A 58 15.34 12.10 6.83
CA LEU A 58 14.00 11.55 6.96
C LEU A 58 14.01 10.14 7.58
N ASN A 59 14.61 9.99 8.77
CA ASN A 59 14.88 8.68 9.40
C ASN A 59 13.63 7.78 9.50
N LYS A 60 12.47 8.34 9.88
CA LYS A 60 11.21 7.56 9.95
C LYS A 60 10.78 6.98 8.60
N SER A 61 11.03 7.72 7.53
CA SER A 61 10.70 7.32 6.15
C SER A 61 11.66 6.24 5.66
N ILE A 62 12.95 6.41 5.97
CA ILE A 62 14.03 5.45 5.70
C ILE A 62 13.72 4.12 6.41
N ASP A 63 13.46 4.16 7.72
CA ASP A 63 13.12 2.99 8.52
C ASP A 63 11.90 2.26 7.96
N MET A 64 10.88 3.02 7.53
CA MET A 64 9.68 2.45 6.93
C MET A 64 9.94 1.79 5.57
N PHE A 65 10.68 2.42 4.67
CA PHE A 65 10.98 1.85 3.36
C PHE A 65 11.85 0.59 3.50
N TYR A 66 12.88 0.64 4.36
CA TYR A 66 13.73 -0.49 4.64
C TYR A 66 12.97 -1.66 5.28
N LYS A 67 12.15 -1.38 6.30
CA LYS A 67 11.34 -2.41 7.00
C LYS A 67 10.44 -3.20 6.05
N TRP A 68 9.93 -2.56 5.00
CA TRP A 68 8.95 -3.17 4.09
C TRP A 68 9.56 -3.61 2.76
N TYR A 69 10.88 -3.51 2.59
CA TYR A 69 11.59 -3.82 1.35
C TYR A 69 11.12 -5.13 0.70
N ASP A 70 11.27 -6.26 1.39
CA ASP A 70 10.94 -7.58 0.86
C ASP A 70 9.48 -7.67 0.38
N SER A 71 8.58 -7.03 1.12
CA SER A 71 7.16 -7.06 0.80
C SER A 71 6.78 -6.13 -0.35
N LEU A 72 7.48 -5.02 -0.52
CA LEU A 72 7.24 -4.09 -1.63
C LEU A 72 7.66 -4.69 -2.96
N TYR A 73 8.67 -5.56 -2.96
CA TYR A 73 9.27 -6.17 -4.15
C TYR A 73 8.89 -7.65 -4.38
N SER A 74 8.22 -8.31 -3.43
CA SER A 74 7.88 -9.75 -3.52
C SER A 74 7.14 -10.13 -4.83
N TYR A 75 6.32 -9.23 -5.36
CA TYR A 75 5.54 -9.44 -6.58
C TYR A 75 6.37 -9.46 -7.88
N ILE A 76 7.61 -8.95 -7.87
CA ILE A 76 8.48 -8.90 -9.07
C ILE A 76 8.81 -10.31 -9.57
N SER A 77 8.84 -11.29 -8.66
CA SER A 77 9.05 -12.71 -8.98
C SER A 77 7.91 -13.34 -9.80
N LEU A 78 6.75 -12.68 -9.90
CA LEU A 78 5.56 -13.17 -10.60
C LEU A 78 5.53 -12.74 -12.07
N PRO A 79 4.78 -13.42 -12.95
CA PRO A 79 4.62 -13.03 -14.34
C PRO A 79 4.17 -11.57 -14.51
N LYS A 80 4.73 -10.85 -15.49
CA LYS A 80 4.45 -9.42 -15.74
C LYS A 80 2.96 -9.09 -15.85
N GLU A 81 2.16 -10.01 -16.38
CA GLU A 81 0.70 -9.88 -16.51
C GLU A 81 -0.01 -9.75 -15.15
N HIS A 82 0.55 -10.35 -14.10
CA HIS A 82 0.03 -10.32 -12.74
C HIS A 82 0.58 -9.13 -11.95
N GLN A 83 1.82 -8.72 -12.20
CA GLN A 83 2.48 -7.61 -11.52
C GLN A 83 1.62 -6.33 -11.53
N ARG A 84 1.00 -6.00 -12.68
CA ARG A 84 0.12 -4.83 -12.79
C ARG A 84 -1.10 -4.87 -11.87
N LYS A 85 -1.60 -6.06 -11.54
CA LYS A 85 -2.77 -6.26 -10.66
C LYS A 85 -2.40 -6.31 -9.19
N LEU A 86 -1.13 -6.59 -8.86
CA LEU A 86 -0.69 -6.88 -7.50
C LEU A 86 -0.10 -5.64 -6.80
N HIS A 87 0.63 -4.80 -7.53
CA HIS A 87 1.25 -3.60 -6.96
C HIS A 87 0.26 -2.56 -6.40
N THR A 88 -1.03 -2.63 -6.79
CA THR A 88 -2.11 -1.86 -6.17
C THR A 88 -3.34 -2.73 -5.88
N ASN A 89 -4.14 -2.35 -4.88
CA ASN A 89 -5.35 -3.07 -4.47
C ASN A 89 -6.65 -2.40 -4.91
N ASN A 90 -6.65 -1.74 -6.07
CA ASN A 90 -7.75 -0.88 -6.56
C ASN A 90 -9.13 -1.56 -6.58
N VAL A 91 -9.19 -2.85 -6.95
CA VAL A 91 -10.45 -3.61 -7.01
C VAL A 91 -11.05 -3.76 -5.61
N THR A 92 -10.23 -4.21 -4.65
CA THR A 92 -10.64 -4.36 -3.25
C THR A 92 -11.01 -3.01 -2.63
N GLU A 93 -10.25 -1.95 -2.90
CA GLU A 93 -10.58 -0.61 -2.40
C GLU A 93 -11.87 -0.04 -3.00
N ARG A 94 -12.13 -0.30 -4.28
CA ARG A 94 -13.39 0.08 -4.93
C ARG A 94 -14.56 -0.65 -4.29
N PHE A 95 -14.42 -1.94 -4.06
CA PHE A 95 -15.42 -2.75 -3.38
C PHE A 95 -15.66 -2.25 -1.94
N ASN A 96 -14.60 -2.05 -1.15
CA ASN A 96 -14.68 -1.51 0.20
C ASN A 96 -15.35 -0.13 0.25
N ARG A 97 -15.08 0.73 -0.74
CA ARG A 97 -15.72 2.05 -0.86
C ARG A 97 -17.22 1.92 -1.13
N GLU A 98 -17.60 1.00 -1.99
CA GLU A 98 -19.01 0.74 -2.30
C GLU A 98 -19.75 0.19 -1.08
N LEU A 99 -19.15 -0.74 -0.34
CA LEU A 99 -19.69 -1.21 0.94
C LEU A 99 -19.91 -0.07 1.92
N LYS A 100 -18.88 0.75 2.16
CA LYS A 100 -18.97 1.93 3.03
C LYS A 100 -20.05 2.90 2.56
N ARG A 101 -20.22 3.09 1.25
CA ARG A 101 -21.26 3.98 0.69
C ARG A 101 -22.66 3.45 0.98
N ARG A 102 -22.91 2.16 0.79
CA ARG A 102 -24.21 1.51 1.06
C ARG A 102 -24.56 1.52 2.54
N THR A 103 -23.58 1.30 3.41
CA THR A 103 -23.78 1.27 4.86
C THR A 103 -23.82 2.66 5.51
N LYS A 104 -23.27 3.71 4.88
CA LYS A 104 -23.17 5.07 5.47
C LYS A 104 -24.49 5.65 5.98
N LYS A 105 -25.63 5.29 5.35
CA LYS A 105 -26.96 5.79 5.76
C LYS A 105 -27.59 5.01 6.90
N ILE A 106 -26.99 3.89 7.31
CA ILE A 106 -27.51 2.99 8.33
C ILE A 106 -26.72 3.25 9.61
N GLY A 107 -27.37 3.84 10.61
CA GLY A 107 -26.74 4.16 11.90
C GLY A 107 -26.41 2.90 12.72
N ALA A 108 -27.30 1.91 12.71
CA ALA A 108 -27.10 0.61 13.33
C ALA A 108 -27.94 -0.45 12.59
N PHE A 109 -27.38 -1.67 12.45
CA PHE A 109 -28.12 -2.81 11.93
C PHE A 109 -28.85 -3.54 13.07
N PRO A 110 -30.10 -3.97 12.88
CA PRO A 110 -30.85 -4.70 13.92
C PRO A 110 -30.30 -6.12 14.19
N ASN A 111 -29.62 -6.75 13.23
CA ASN A 111 -28.97 -8.07 13.36
C ASN A 111 -27.98 -8.34 12.21
N GLY A 112 -27.20 -9.43 12.30
CA GLY A 112 -26.23 -9.82 11.26
C GLY A 112 -26.85 -10.09 9.89
N ASP A 113 -28.01 -10.74 9.84
CA ASP A 113 -28.69 -11.06 8.56
C ASP A 113 -29.09 -9.81 7.79
N SER A 114 -29.48 -8.75 8.50
CA SER A 114 -29.82 -7.46 7.87
C SER A 114 -28.60 -6.78 7.23
N LEU A 115 -27.39 -7.03 7.75
CA LEU A 115 -26.16 -6.58 7.13
C LEU A 115 -25.83 -7.41 5.89
N ILE A 116 -25.93 -8.74 5.97
CA ILE A 116 -25.62 -9.65 4.86
C ILE A 116 -26.50 -9.33 3.64
N ARG A 117 -27.82 -9.15 3.83
CA ARG A 117 -28.77 -8.79 2.75
C ARG A 117 -28.44 -7.48 2.01
N LEU A 118 -27.67 -6.57 2.62
CA LEU A 118 -27.28 -5.30 1.99
C LEU A 118 -26.00 -5.45 1.16
N VAL A 119 -25.16 -6.41 1.54
CA VAL A 119 -23.82 -6.63 1.01
C VAL A 119 -23.81 -7.68 -0.11
N ASP A 120 -24.77 -8.61 -0.11
CA ASP A 120 -25.15 -9.47 -1.25
C ASP A 120 -25.70 -8.65 -2.44
#